data_AF-A0A974A1L7-F1
#
_entry.id   AF-A0A974A1L7-F1
#
_cell.length_a   1.000
_cell.length_b   1.000
_cell.length_c   1.000
_cell.angle_alpha   90.00
_cell.angle_beta   90.00
_cell.angle_gamma   90.00
#
_symmetry.space_group_name_H-M   'P 1'
#
loop_
_entity.id
_entity.type
_entity.pdbx_description
1 polymer ?
#
loop_
_entity_poly.entity_id
_entity_poly.type
_entity_poly.pdbx_seq_one_letter_code
_entity_poly.pdbx_strand_id
1 'polypeptide(L)' 'MSVQIARDSFARQDLCREVVATSQDCDWCGGFRYRSGRKLQALFRYSTETNGGRTHEHRGLFCSKGCHDSYHDQ' A
#
# COMPACT_ATOMS: atom_id res chain seq x y z
N MET A 1 -8.54 7.46 3.37
CA MET A 1 -8.46 6.99 4.78
C MET A 1 -7.44 5.88 4.83
N SER A 2 -6.34 6.14 5.53
CA SER A 2 -5.30 5.15 5.81
C SER A 2 -5.73 4.22 6.95
N VAL A 3 -5.36 2.95 6.85
CA VAL A 3 -5.60 1.92 7.86
C VAL A 3 -4.26 1.31 8.23
N GLN A 4 -3.94 1.24 9.53
CA GLN A 4 -2.77 0.54 10.04
C GLN A 4 -2.90 -0.95 9.76
N ILE A 5 -1.89 -1.55 9.13
CA ILE A 5 -1.88 -2.97 8.75
C ILE A 5 -0.77 -3.77 9.44
N ALA A 6 0.28 -3.11 9.94
CA ALA A 6 1.31 -3.72 10.78
C ALA A 6 1.97 -2.68 11.68
N ARG A 7 2.50 -3.12 12.83
CA ARG A 7 3.24 -2.30 13.79
C ARG A 7 4.58 -2.95 14.09
N ASP A 8 5.65 -2.20 13.94
CA ASP A 8 6.96 -2.54 14.47
C ASP A 8 7.20 -1.76 15.79
N SER A 9 7.09 -2.48 16.90
CA SER A 9 7.27 -1.90 18.24
C SER A 9 8.73 -1.53 18.54
N PHE A 10 9.69 -2.18 17.90
CA PHE A 10 11.11 -1.95 18.11
C PHE A 10 11.58 -0.71 17.33
N ALA A 11 11.27 -0.65 16.05
CA ALA A 11 11.54 0.49 15.16
C ALA A 11 10.59 1.68 15.42
N ARG A 12 9.53 1.49 16.22
CA ARG A 12 8.50 2.49 16.53
C ARG A 12 7.83 3.03 15.27
N GLN A 13 7.54 2.12 14.34
CA GLN A 13 7.01 2.41 13.02
C GLN A 13 5.70 1.65 12.78
N ASP A 14 4.75 2.31 12.14
CA ASP A 14 3.47 1.80 11.71
C ASP A 14 3.42 1.70 10.20
N LEU A 15 3.14 0.52 9.68
CA LEU A 15 2.82 0.36 8.27
C LEU A 15 1.32 0.65 8.08
N CYS A 16 1.05 1.70 7.35
CA CYS A 16 -0.28 2.15 6.98
C CYS A 16 -0.57 1.83 5.51
N ARG A 17 -1.85 1.60 5.21
CA ARG A 17 -2.35 1.35 3.86
C ARG A 17 -3.56 2.21 3.57
N GLU A 18 -3.53 2.91 2.45
CA GLU A 18 -4.66 3.67 1.94
C GLU A 18 -5.20 3.04 0.65
N VAL A 19 -6.52 3.07 0.48
CA VAL A 19 -7.18 2.75 -0.79
C VAL A 19 -7.23 4.02 -1.63
N VAL A 20 -6.56 4.00 -2.79
CA VAL A 20 -6.53 5.12 -3.73
C VAL A 20 -7.37 4.76 -4.95
N ALA A 21 -8.39 5.57 -5.24
CA ALA A 21 -9.17 5.42 -6.46
C ALA A 21 -8.30 5.79 -7.67
N THR A 22 -8.11 4.87 -8.61
CA THR A 22 -7.25 5.04 -9.77
C THR A 22 -7.66 4.10 -10.90
N SER A 23 -7.44 4.53 -12.13
CA SER A 23 -7.54 3.70 -13.34
C SER A 23 -6.21 3.04 -13.72
N GLN A 24 -5.13 3.34 -13.00
CA GLN A 24 -3.80 2.75 -13.20
C GLN A 24 -3.79 1.28 -12.79
N ASP A 25 -2.87 0.54 -13.39
CA ASP A 25 -2.56 -0.83 -13.01
C ASP A 25 -1.43 -0.86 -11.97
N CYS A 26 -1.25 -2.00 -11.30
CA CYS A 26 -0.24 -2.19 -10.26
C CYS A 26 1.17 -1.91 -10.79
N ASP A 27 1.94 -1.07 -10.10
CA ASP A 27 3.29 -0.66 -10.52
C ASP A 27 4.31 -1.82 -10.55
N TRP A 28 4.01 -2.94 -9.87
CA TRP A 28 4.89 -4.11 -9.86
C TRP A 28 4.46 -5.21 -10.84
N CYS A 29 3.20 -5.67 -10.77
CA CYS A 29 2.74 -6.81 -11.57
C CYS A 29 1.85 -6.43 -12.76
N GLY A 30 1.50 -5.15 -12.94
CA GLY A 30 0.53 -4.71 -13.95
C GLY A 30 -0.90 -5.21 -13.71
N GLY A 31 -1.17 -5.83 -12.55
CA GLY A 31 -2.48 -6.36 -12.20
C GLY A 31 -3.43 -5.30 -11.63
N PHE A 32 -4.66 -5.72 -11.35
CA PHE A 32 -5.70 -4.86 -10.79
C PHE A 32 -6.55 -5.62 -9.77
N ARG A 33 -7.28 -4.88 -8.95
CA ARG A 33 -8.12 -5.47 -7.90
C ARG A 33 -9.51 -5.79 -8.46
N TYR A 34 -10.14 -6.83 -7.94
CA TYR A 34 -11.51 -7.21 -8.27
C TYR A 34 -12.38 -7.29 -7.02
N ARG A 35 -13.67 -6.99 -7.15
CA ARG A 35 -14.68 -7.27 -6.12
C ARG A 35 -15.99 -7.65 -6.79
N SER A 36 -16.55 -8.79 -6.40
CA SER A 36 -17.80 -9.32 -6.96
C SER A 36 -17.82 -9.34 -8.49
N GLY A 37 -16.71 -9.80 -9.09
CA GLY A 37 -16.55 -9.90 -10.55
C GLY A 37 -16.28 -8.58 -11.30
N ARG A 38 -16.19 -7.44 -10.61
CA ARG A 38 -15.91 -6.14 -11.24
C ARG A 38 -14.48 -5.68 -10.95
N LYS A 39 -13.79 -5.14 -11.97
CA LYS A 39 -12.50 -4.45 -11.80
C LYS A 39 -12.74 -3.26 -10.87
N LEU A 40 -12.04 -3.27 -9.75
CA LEU A 40 -11.96 -2.12 -8.85
C LEU A 40 -10.99 -1.12 -9.46
N GLN A 41 -11.48 0.09 -9.68
CA GLN A 41 -10.65 1.26 -9.99
C GLN A 41 -10.02 1.79 -8.71
N ALA A 42 -9.34 0.91 -7.97
CA ALA A 42 -8.66 1.27 -6.75
C ALA A 42 -7.46 0.36 -6.49
N LEU A 43 -6.34 0.98 -6.14
CA LEU A 43 -5.12 0.32 -5.71
C LEU A 43 -4.80 0.70 -4.27
N PHE A 44 -3.76 0.09 -3.72
CA PHE A 44 -3.26 0.37 -2.40
C PHE A 44 -2.00 1.22 -2.47
N ARG A 45 -1.97 2.25 -1.66
CA ARG A 45 -0.78 3.03 -1.34
C ARG A 45 -0.32 2.66 0.06
N TYR A 46 0.98 2.51 0.24
CA TYR A 46 1.57 2.16 1.51
C TYR A 46 2.37 3.34 2.05
N SER A 47 2.39 3.48 3.36
CA SER A 47 3.19 4.48 4.04
C SER A 47 3.66 3.95 5.38
N THR A 48 4.79 4.46 5.85
CA THR A 48 5.29 4.17 7.20
C THR A 48 5.15 5.42 8.05
N GLU A 49 4.39 5.33 9.14
CA GLU A 49 4.25 6.38 10.14
C GLU A 49 5.17 6.10 11.32
N THR A 50 5.92 7.11 11.76
CA THR A 50 6.76 7.02 12.96
C THR A 50 6.00 7.56 14.17
N ASN A 51 6.36 7.12 15.38
CA ASN A 51 5.80 7.68 16.62
C ASN A 51 5.91 9.21 16.75
N GLY A 52 6.80 9.86 16.00
CA GLY A 52 6.91 11.31 15.94
C GLY A 52 5.88 11.99 15.02
N GLY A 53 4.92 11.25 14.49
CA GLY A 53 3.88 11.74 13.56
C GLY A 53 4.38 11.99 12.14
N ARG A 54 5.62 11.58 11.80
CA ARG A 54 6.13 11.68 10.43
C ARG A 54 5.67 10.48 9.63
N THR A 55 4.97 10.74 8.54
CA THR A 55 4.55 9.74 7.56
C THR A 55 5.48 9.76 6.35
N HIS A 56 6.00 8.60 5.99
CA HIS A 56 6.80 8.37 4.81
C HIS A 56 5.99 7.56 3.81
N GLU A 57 5.56 8.19 2.72
CA GLU A 57 4.84 7.51 1.64
C GLU A 57 5.82 6.63 0.84
N HIS A 58 5.41 5.39 0.57
CA HIS A 58 6.17 4.48 -0.28
C HIS A 58 5.77 4.71 -1.74
N ARG A 59 6.76 4.68 -2.64
CA ARG A 59 6.52 4.94 -4.06
C ARG A 59 5.70 3.82 -4.69
N GLY A 60 4.64 4.20 -5.39
CA GLY A 60 3.85 3.30 -6.22
C GLY A 60 2.49 2.93 -5.64
N LEU A 61 1.67 2.35 -6.50
CA LEU A 61 0.34 1.85 -6.24
C LEU A 61 0.30 0.36 -6.55
N PHE A 62 -0.20 -0.42 -5.60
CA PHE A 62 -0.09 -1.87 -5.63
C PHE A 62 -1.45 -2.53 -5.46
N CYS A 63 -1.66 -3.66 -6.13
CA CYS A 63 -2.90 -4.42 -5.96
C CYS A 63 -2.95 -5.21 -4.63
N SER A 64 -1.78 -5.44 -3.99
CA SER A 64 -1.65 -6.19 -2.74
C SER A 64 -0.37 -5.82 -1.98
N LYS A 65 -0.28 -6.25 -0.70
CA LYS A 65 0.93 -6.06 0.13
C LYS A 65 2.12 -6.84 -0.43
N GLY A 66 1.89 -8.05 -0.94
CA GLY A 66 2.96 -8.85 -1.55
C GLY A 66 3.60 -8.15 -2.74
N CYS A 67 2.81 -7.49 -3.60
CA CYS A 67 3.35 -6.72 -4.73
C CYS A 67 4.16 -5.50 -4.27
N HIS A 68 3.71 -4.84 -3.20
CA HIS A 68 4.46 -3.77 -2.56
C HIS A 68 5.80 -4.28 -2.01
N ASP A 69 5.79 -5.37 -1.23
CA ASP A 69 7.00 -5.91 -0.61
C ASP A 69 8.01 -6.34 -1.68
N SER A 70 7.57 -7.10 -2.69
CA SER A 70 8.43 -7.53 -3.81
C SER A 70 8.97 -6.38 -4.66
N TYR A 71 8.29 -5.24 -4.71
CA TYR A 71 8.78 -4.05 -5.42
C TYR A 71 9.91 -3.37 -4.66
N HIS A 72 9.85 -3.36 -3.33
CA HIS A 72 10.81 -2.69 -2.46
C HIS A 72 11.97 -3.58 -1.95
N ASP A 73 11.88 -4.90 -2.16
CA ASP A 73 12.93 -5.87 -1.81
C ASP A 73 13.96 -6.11 -2.93
N GLN A 74 13.80 -5.44 -4.08
CA GLN A 74 14.76 -5.43 -5.21
C GLN A 74 15.83 -4.34 -5.04
#